data_AF-A0A3B0FG07-F1
#
_entry.id   AF-A0A3B0FG07-F1
#
_cell.length_a   1.000
_cell.length_b   1.000
_cell.length_c   1.000
_cell.angle_alpha   90.00
_cell.angle_beta   90.00
_cell.angle_gamma   90.00
#
_symmetry.space_group_name_H-M   'P 1'
#
loop_
_entity.id
_entity.type
_entity.pdbx_description
1 polymer ?
#
loop_
_entity_poly.entity_id
_entity_poly.type
_entity_poly.pdbx_seq_one_letter_code
_entity_poly.pdbx_strand_id
1 'polypeptide(L)'
;MASRDAFSDFDAILAGASTTNPWQHQAAGQPLFVPDYDLLCSLLAVPLAAGDKSQSGRFAKAIDSWFAHELRRAGFGPDEVWPRANRPRVVSQDVMALLDKLPRNLATEVRESIVSRGLGAADARILGRAYVKQVDVAIARWDRGPELILSTKAMSSSFGKNLSNRFEEAYGDAGNLRGRYPLAAVGFGFVQRGTIVRDEPGAFARTVDMMRKLRDRGDGNGYTTTALVLVDWDDDDPAGTARLVEEQVPEDLAAAQFMRALIETILEATPIDEHVRVRELYENRSLPVEEAALPLEPN
;
A
#
# COMPACT_ATOMS: atom_id res chain seq x y z
N MET A 1 -14.98 11.76 22.12
CA MET A 1 -13.65 11.74 21.47
C MET A 1 -13.48 10.38 20.84
N ALA A 2 -13.46 10.28 19.52
CA ALA A 2 -13.11 9.01 18.88
C ALA A 2 -11.73 8.58 19.40
N SER A 3 -11.63 7.34 19.88
CA SER A 3 -10.36 6.73 20.28
C SER A 3 -9.34 6.92 19.15
N ARG A 4 -8.06 7.18 19.43
CA ARG A 4 -7.00 7.21 18.42
C ARG A 4 -6.65 5.77 18.01
N ASP A 5 -6.19 5.56 16.78
CA ASP A 5 -5.58 4.30 16.31
C ASP A 5 -4.15 4.53 15.84
N ALA A 6 -3.51 3.46 15.36
CA ALA A 6 -2.12 3.47 14.88
C ALA A 6 -1.89 4.34 13.63
N PHE A 7 -2.95 4.82 12.97
CA PHE A 7 -2.89 5.66 11.77
C PHE A 7 -3.30 7.11 12.05
N SER A 8 -3.92 7.39 13.20
CA SER A 8 -4.50 8.70 13.51
C SER A 8 -3.50 9.85 13.49
N ASP A 9 -2.22 9.57 13.68
CA ASP A 9 -1.14 10.57 13.64
C ASP A 9 -0.85 11.04 12.19
N PHE A 10 -1.31 10.31 11.18
CA PHE A 10 -1.10 10.61 9.76
C PHE A 10 -2.30 11.32 9.11
N ASP A 11 -3.47 11.31 9.75
CA ASP A 11 -4.74 11.76 9.14
C ASP A 11 -4.66 13.21 8.64
N ALA A 12 -4.03 14.10 9.40
CA ALA A 12 -3.88 15.50 9.01
C ALA A 12 -2.95 15.69 7.80
N ILE A 13 -1.88 14.89 7.70
CA ILE A 13 -0.93 14.92 6.58
C ILE A 13 -1.65 14.39 5.32
N LEU A 14 -2.33 13.24 5.44
CA LEU A 14 -3.07 12.63 4.34
C LEU A 14 -4.23 13.50 3.85
N ALA A 15 -4.92 14.20 4.74
CA ALA A 15 -6.00 15.13 4.37
C ALA A 15 -5.49 16.33 3.56
N GLY A 16 -4.24 16.74 3.75
CA GLY A 16 -3.59 17.80 2.97
C GLY A 16 -2.85 17.31 1.72
N ALA A 17 -2.69 15.99 1.56
CA ALA A 17 -1.92 15.40 0.48
C ALA A 17 -2.68 15.43 -0.85
N SER A 18 -1.95 15.69 -1.94
CA SER A 18 -2.54 15.72 -3.28
C SER A 18 -2.91 14.33 -3.77
N THR A 19 -4.06 14.21 -4.44
CA THR A 19 -4.45 13.01 -5.21
C THR A 19 -4.32 13.25 -6.72
N THR A 20 -3.35 14.08 -7.14
CA THR A 20 -3.07 14.35 -8.55
C THR A 20 -2.56 13.11 -9.28
N ASN A 21 -2.83 13.06 -10.59
CA ASN A 21 -2.44 11.96 -11.48
C ASN A 21 -0.92 11.66 -11.36
N PRO A 22 -0.52 10.44 -10.94
CA PRO A 22 0.86 10.03 -10.80
C PRO A 22 1.49 9.59 -12.12
N TRP A 23 0.70 9.41 -13.18
CA TRP A 23 1.19 8.89 -14.45
C TRP A 23 1.78 9.99 -15.32
N GLN A 24 3.00 9.76 -15.78
CA GLN A 24 3.65 10.52 -16.83
C GLN A 24 3.63 9.70 -18.13
N HIS A 25 2.92 10.22 -19.13
CA HIS A 25 2.82 9.60 -20.44
C HIS A 25 3.92 10.12 -21.35
N GLN A 26 4.68 9.19 -21.91
CA GLN A 26 5.70 9.47 -22.90
C GLN A 26 5.13 9.26 -24.31
N ALA A 27 5.73 9.91 -25.32
CA ALA A 27 5.29 9.77 -26.72
C ALA A 27 5.40 8.33 -27.26
N ALA A 28 6.29 7.51 -26.68
CA ALA A 28 6.43 6.10 -26.95
C ALA A 28 6.83 5.37 -25.66
N GLY A 29 6.26 4.19 -25.42
CA GLY A 29 6.54 3.37 -24.24
C GLY A 29 5.35 3.23 -23.29
N GLN A 30 5.55 2.46 -22.22
CA GLN A 30 4.58 2.34 -21.13
C GLN A 30 4.56 3.63 -20.29
N PRO A 31 3.42 4.01 -19.69
CA PRO A 31 3.37 5.15 -18.79
C PRO A 31 4.29 4.93 -17.58
N LEU A 32 4.93 6.01 -17.15
CA LEU A 32 5.79 6.01 -15.95
C LEU A 32 4.96 6.44 -14.75
N PHE A 33 4.97 5.63 -13.69
CA PHE A 33 4.39 6.02 -12.42
C PHE A 33 5.38 6.90 -11.63
N VAL A 34 4.92 8.03 -11.09
CA VAL A 34 5.75 8.97 -10.33
C VAL A 34 5.31 8.99 -8.86
N PRO A 35 6.05 8.29 -7.98
CA PRO A 35 5.72 8.22 -6.56
C PRO A 35 5.85 9.57 -5.85
N ASP A 36 4.98 9.85 -4.88
CA ASP A 36 5.08 11.05 -4.04
C ASP A 36 6.02 10.78 -2.86
N TYR A 37 7.32 10.90 -3.10
CA TYR A 37 8.32 10.68 -2.06
C TYR A 37 8.35 11.78 -1.00
N ASP A 38 7.92 13.00 -1.34
CA ASP A 38 7.80 14.10 -0.36
C ASP A 38 6.75 13.76 0.69
N LEU A 39 5.62 13.17 0.27
CA LEU A 39 4.62 12.64 1.19
C LEU A 39 5.18 11.49 2.03
N LEU A 40 5.93 10.54 1.43
CA LEU A 40 6.56 9.46 2.18
C LEU A 40 7.46 10.01 3.29
N CYS A 41 8.35 10.95 2.98
CA CYS A 41 9.22 11.60 3.96
C CYS A 41 8.41 12.32 5.05
N SER A 42 7.35 13.02 4.67
CA SER A 42 6.47 13.72 5.62
C SER A 42 5.77 12.74 6.59
N LEU A 43 5.32 11.59 6.09
CA LEU A 43 4.70 10.54 6.91
C LEU A 43 5.73 9.87 7.84
N LEU A 44 6.95 9.62 7.34
CA LEU A 44 8.04 9.04 8.13
C LEU A 44 8.62 10.00 9.17
N ALA A 45 8.56 11.31 8.95
CA ALA A 45 8.99 12.32 9.91
C ALA A 45 8.22 12.22 11.24
N VAL A 46 6.95 11.78 11.22
CA VAL A 46 6.10 11.64 12.43
C VAL A 46 6.68 10.61 13.43
N PRO A 47 6.89 9.33 13.07
CA PRO A 47 7.52 8.37 13.99
C PRO A 47 8.97 8.75 14.30
N LEU A 48 9.72 9.31 13.35
CA LEU A 48 11.10 9.75 13.60
C LEU A 48 11.17 10.85 14.68
N ALA A 49 10.26 11.83 14.64
CA ALA A 49 10.15 12.88 15.65
C ALA A 49 9.78 12.34 17.05
N ALA A 50 9.00 11.26 17.09
CA ALA A 50 8.63 10.59 18.34
C ALA A 50 9.78 9.73 18.93
N GLY A 51 10.93 9.63 18.26
CA GLY A 51 12.02 8.72 18.63
C GLY A 51 11.64 7.25 18.43
N ASP A 52 10.59 6.96 17.68
CA ASP A 52 10.12 5.61 17.42
C ASP A 52 11.15 4.90 16.53
N LYS A 53 11.80 3.89 17.11
CA LYS A 53 12.58 2.92 16.31
C LYS A 53 11.61 2.08 15.49
N SER A 54 12.09 1.45 14.40
CA SER A 54 11.27 0.61 13.48
C SER A 54 10.50 -0.55 14.15
N GLN A 55 10.64 -0.77 15.46
CA GLN A 55 9.91 -1.74 16.27
C GLN A 55 8.57 -1.24 16.81
N SER A 56 8.27 0.07 16.81
CA SER A 56 7.02 0.63 17.38
C SER A 56 5.77 0.38 16.51
N GLY A 57 5.93 -0.18 15.31
CA GLY A 57 4.85 -0.37 14.34
C GLY A 57 4.45 0.91 13.59
N ARG A 58 4.59 2.10 14.19
CA ARG A 58 4.21 3.37 13.53
C ARG A 58 5.01 3.67 12.26
N PHE A 59 6.30 3.35 12.25
CA PHE A 59 7.13 3.48 11.04
C PHE A 59 6.57 2.63 9.88
N ALA A 60 6.11 1.41 10.18
CA ALA A 60 5.44 0.58 9.17
C ALA A 60 4.10 1.19 8.75
N LYS A 61 3.29 1.70 9.70
CA LYS A 61 2.01 2.34 9.37
C LYS A 61 2.13 3.61 8.51
N ALA A 62 3.23 4.35 8.62
CA ALA A 62 3.54 5.46 7.71
C ALA A 62 3.75 4.96 6.27
N ILE A 63 4.47 3.85 6.10
CA ILE A 63 4.70 3.19 4.80
C ILE A 63 3.38 2.65 4.22
N ASP A 64 2.58 1.99 5.05
CA ASP A 64 1.25 1.47 4.65
C ASP A 64 0.35 2.61 4.17
N SER A 65 0.35 3.72 4.89
CA SER A 65 -0.42 4.93 4.56
C SER A 65 0.02 5.51 3.22
N TRP A 66 1.33 5.55 2.96
CA TRP A 66 1.87 6.05 1.71
C TRP A 66 1.47 5.16 0.53
N PHE A 67 1.68 3.84 0.60
CA PHE A 67 1.25 2.94 -0.49
C PHE A 67 -0.27 3.01 -0.74
N ALA A 68 -1.07 3.08 0.32
CA ALA A 68 -2.51 3.26 0.19
C ALA A 68 -2.87 4.60 -0.49
N HIS A 69 -2.12 5.66 -0.22
CA HIS A 69 -2.30 6.96 -0.87
C HIS A 69 -1.87 6.95 -2.35
N GLU A 70 -0.78 6.28 -2.68
CA GLU A 70 -0.30 6.13 -4.07
C GLU A 70 -1.33 5.40 -4.95
N LEU A 71 -2.05 4.41 -4.40
CA LEU A 71 -3.18 3.77 -5.11
C LEU A 71 -4.32 4.77 -5.35
N ARG A 72 -4.66 5.62 -4.38
CA ARG A 72 -5.69 6.66 -4.58
C ARG A 72 -5.25 7.69 -5.63
N ARG A 73 -3.98 8.08 -5.65
CA ARG A 73 -3.40 8.91 -6.73
C ARG A 73 -3.60 8.23 -8.08
N ALA A 74 -3.42 6.91 -8.17
CA ALA A 74 -3.61 6.14 -9.40
C ALA A 74 -5.06 6.07 -9.91
N GLY A 75 -6.04 6.53 -9.11
CA GLY A 75 -7.45 6.61 -9.51
C GLY A 75 -8.39 5.73 -8.70
N PHE A 76 -7.90 4.88 -7.81
CA PHE A 76 -8.74 4.05 -6.94
C PHE A 76 -9.53 4.90 -5.95
N GLY A 77 -10.74 4.46 -5.60
CA GLY A 77 -11.64 5.18 -4.72
C GLY A 77 -11.08 5.37 -3.29
N PRO A 78 -11.50 6.44 -2.58
CA PRO A 78 -11.01 6.71 -1.21
C PRO A 78 -11.36 5.60 -0.21
N ASP A 79 -12.51 4.95 -0.39
CA ASP A 79 -13.03 3.87 0.46
C ASP A 79 -12.74 2.46 -0.08
N GLU A 80 -12.20 2.39 -1.30
CA GLU A 80 -11.84 1.14 -1.98
C GLU A 80 -10.51 0.58 -1.46
N VAL A 81 -9.56 1.47 -1.21
CA VAL A 81 -8.22 1.12 -0.71
C VAL A 81 -8.21 1.10 0.82
N TRP A 82 -7.77 -0.01 1.40
CA TRP A 82 -7.52 -0.15 2.83
C TRP A 82 -6.01 -0.09 3.14
N PRO A 83 -5.59 0.53 4.25
CA PRO A 83 -6.41 1.29 5.18
C PRO A 83 -6.92 2.60 4.56
N ARG A 84 -8.14 3.00 4.93
CA ARG A 84 -8.69 4.32 4.61
C ARG A 84 -7.88 5.44 5.26
N ALA A 85 -7.80 6.59 4.59
CA ALA A 85 -7.09 7.78 5.08
C ALA A 85 -7.63 8.29 6.43
N ASN A 86 -8.88 7.98 6.74
CA ASN A 86 -9.53 8.30 8.00
C ASN A 86 -10.39 7.11 8.47
N ARG A 87 -10.66 7.07 9.77
CA ARG A 87 -11.47 6.00 10.38
C ARG A 87 -12.90 5.94 9.80
N PRO A 88 -13.55 4.77 9.86
CA PRO A 88 -12.98 3.42 10.06
C PRO A 88 -11.94 3.04 9.00
N ARG A 89 -10.89 2.29 9.35
CA ARG A 89 -9.74 2.03 8.45
C ARG A 89 -10.01 0.91 7.44
N VAL A 90 -10.56 -0.21 7.91
CA VAL A 90 -10.83 -1.39 7.09
C VAL A 90 -12.32 -1.68 7.08
N VAL A 91 -13.04 -1.08 6.13
CA VAL A 91 -14.49 -1.27 5.98
C VAL A 91 -14.83 -1.32 4.50
N SER A 92 -15.78 -2.19 4.14
CA SER A 92 -16.26 -2.28 2.75
C SER A 92 -16.75 -0.93 2.25
N GLN A 93 -16.35 -0.57 1.03
CA GLN A 93 -16.83 0.63 0.35
C GLN A 93 -18.35 0.66 0.22
N ASP A 94 -19.02 -0.49 0.15
CA ASP A 94 -20.48 -0.57 0.04
C ASP A 94 -21.17 -0.08 1.31
N VAL A 95 -20.56 -0.36 2.47
CA VAL A 95 -21.01 0.19 3.75
C VAL A 95 -20.80 1.70 3.76
N MET A 96 -19.70 2.19 3.21
CA MET A 96 -19.43 3.63 3.11
C MET A 96 -20.41 4.34 2.18
N ALA A 97 -20.67 3.76 1.00
CA ALA A 97 -21.65 4.25 0.04
C ALA A 97 -23.07 4.26 0.62
N LEU A 98 -23.44 3.24 1.42
CA LEU A 98 -24.69 3.25 2.18
C LEU A 98 -24.73 4.42 3.17
N LEU A 99 -23.67 4.60 3.97
CA LEU A 99 -23.59 5.67 4.95
C LEU A 99 -23.74 7.06 4.32
N ASP A 100 -23.22 7.26 3.12
CA ASP A 100 -23.31 8.54 2.40
C ASP A 100 -24.74 8.82 1.87
N LYS A 101 -25.57 7.78 1.71
CA LYS A 101 -26.99 7.89 1.35
C LYS A 101 -27.91 8.06 2.56
N LEU A 102 -27.45 7.81 3.78
CA LEU A 102 -28.26 7.95 5.00
C LEU A 102 -28.37 9.43 5.44
N PRO A 103 -29.44 9.79 6.18
CA PRO A 103 -29.50 11.09 6.85
C PRO A 103 -28.27 11.32 7.73
N ARG A 104 -27.70 12.54 7.68
CA ARG A 104 -26.40 12.88 8.32
C ARG A 104 -26.28 12.40 9.77
N ASN A 105 -27.34 12.56 10.58
CA ASN A 105 -27.32 12.15 11.98
C ASN A 105 -27.22 10.62 12.12
N LEU A 106 -27.99 9.87 11.33
CA LEU A 106 -27.95 8.42 11.32
C LEU A 106 -26.61 7.91 10.78
N ALA A 107 -26.10 8.50 9.70
CA ALA A 107 -24.78 8.17 9.16
C ALA A 107 -23.68 8.35 10.21
N THR A 108 -23.75 9.45 10.97
CA THR A 108 -22.79 9.75 12.05
C THR A 108 -22.89 8.71 13.18
N GLU A 109 -24.10 8.41 13.64
CA GLU A 109 -24.34 7.41 14.69
C GLU A 109 -23.82 6.01 14.27
N VAL A 110 -24.07 5.60 13.03
CA VAL A 110 -23.59 4.31 12.53
C VAL A 110 -22.06 4.30 12.39
N ARG A 111 -21.43 5.39 11.92
CA ARG A 111 -19.95 5.52 11.87
C ARG A 111 -19.33 5.40 13.26
N GLU A 112 -19.91 6.04 14.26
CA GLU A 112 -19.48 5.93 15.65
C GLU A 112 -19.68 4.52 16.22
N SER A 113 -20.79 3.86 15.87
CA SER A 113 -21.09 2.49 16.27
C SER A 113 -20.08 1.50 15.67
N ILE A 114 -19.73 1.64 14.39
CA ILE A 114 -18.69 0.85 13.72
C ILE A 114 -17.39 0.96 14.52
N VAL A 115 -16.93 2.19 14.74
CA VAL A 115 -15.67 2.48 15.43
C VAL A 115 -15.66 1.98 16.87
N SER A 116 -16.70 2.26 17.65
CA SER A 116 -16.78 1.90 19.08
C SER A 116 -16.87 0.39 19.31
N ARG A 117 -17.41 -0.36 18.34
CA ARG A 117 -17.51 -1.83 18.37
C ARG A 117 -16.28 -2.53 17.80
N GLY A 118 -15.24 -1.78 17.42
CA GLY A 118 -14.03 -2.33 16.80
C GLY A 118 -14.24 -2.87 15.38
N LEU A 119 -15.39 -2.59 14.77
CA LEU A 119 -15.60 -2.81 13.35
C LEU A 119 -14.82 -1.72 12.61
N GLY A 120 -14.17 -2.04 11.49
CA GLY A 120 -13.31 -1.04 10.84
C GLY A 120 -11.93 -0.86 11.48
N ALA A 121 -11.40 -1.91 12.11
CA ALA A 121 -10.09 -1.94 12.75
C ALA A 121 -8.94 -1.50 11.81
N ALA A 122 -7.79 -1.20 12.39
CA ALA A 122 -6.60 -0.72 11.67
C ALA A 122 -6.01 -1.76 10.71
N ASP A 123 -6.17 -3.05 11.02
CA ASP A 123 -5.49 -4.13 10.32
C ASP A 123 -6.46 -4.94 9.46
N ALA A 124 -6.16 -5.06 8.17
CA ALA A 124 -6.93 -5.90 7.25
C ALA A 124 -6.55 -7.37 7.43
N ARG A 125 -7.54 -8.26 7.51
CA ARG A 125 -7.32 -9.69 7.64
C ARG A 125 -7.94 -10.42 6.46
N ILE A 126 -7.12 -11.18 5.75
CA ILE A 126 -7.52 -11.97 4.58
C ILE A 126 -7.21 -13.43 4.86
N LEU A 127 -8.15 -14.32 4.55
CA LEU A 127 -7.94 -15.76 4.69
C LEU A 127 -6.92 -16.21 3.63
N GLY A 128 -5.78 -16.77 4.03
CA GLY A 128 -4.84 -17.40 3.10
C GLY A 128 -5.19 -18.86 2.78
N ARG A 129 -4.33 -19.53 2.01
CA ARG A 129 -4.44 -20.95 1.70
C ARG A 129 -4.35 -21.83 2.96
N ALA A 130 -3.45 -21.49 3.88
CA ALA A 130 -3.17 -22.26 5.09
C ALA A 130 -3.78 -21.60 6.35
N TYR A 131 -3.76 -20.28 6.46
CA TYR A 131 -4.26 -19.54 7.63
C TYR A 131 -4.60 -18.08 7.31
N VAL A 132 -5.37 -17.44 8.19
CA VAL A 132 -5.70 -16.01 8.09
C VAL A 132 -4.47 -15.16 8.32
N LYS A 133 -4.20 -14.26 7.36
CA LYS A 133 -3.07 -13.36 7.37
C LYS A 133 -3.55 -11.93 7.57
N GLN A 134 -2.81 -11.17 8.38
CA GLN A 134 -2.92 -9.72 8.40
C GLN A 134 -2.13 -9.15 7.23
N VAL A 135 -2.75 -8.26 6.46
CA VAL A 135 -2.16 -7.59 5.29
C VAL A 135 -2.16 -6.09 5.54
N ASP A 136 -1.21 -5.39 4.93
CA ASP A 136 -0.90 -4.00 5.30
C ASP A 136 -1.67 -3.00 4.43
N VAL A 137 -1.79 -3.28 3.12
CA VAL A 137 -2.66 -2.54 2.19
C VAL A 137 -3.44 -3.54 1.34
N ALA A 138 -4.72 -3.27 1.07
CA ALA A 138 -5.56 -4.15 0.29
C ALA A 138 -6.64 -3.40 -0.49
N ILE A 139 -7.07 -4.00 -1.60
CA ILE A 139 -8.31 -3.69 -2.32
C ILE A 139 -9.10 -4.99 -2.35
N ALA A 140 -10.31 -4.97 -1.77
CA ALA A 140 -11.15 -6.15 -1.73
C ALA A 140 -12.63 -5.77 -1.66
N ARG A 141 -13.45 -6.55 -2.37
CA ARG A 141 -14.91 -6.45 -2.34
C ARG A 141 -15.55 -7.79 -2.03
N TRP A 142 -16.80 -7.77 -1.56
CA TRP A 142 -17.51 -9.00 -1.21
C TRP A 142 -17.93 -9.81 -2.45
N ASP A 143 -18.19 -9.13 -3.57
CA ASP A 143 -18.62 -9.70 -4.85
C ASP A 143 -17.45 -10.18 -5.71
N ARG A 144 -16.23 -9.65 -5.50
CA ARG A 144 -15.03 -9.95 -6.31
C ARG A 144 -13.91 -10.64 -5.54
N GLY A 145 -13.92 -10.56 -4.21
CA GLY A 145 -12.79 -10.96 -3.38
C GLY A 145 -11.65 -9.93 -3.40
N PRO A 146 -10.45 -10.31 -2.94
CA PRO A 146 -9.25 -9.47 -2.99
C PRO A 146 -8.74 -9.31 -4.42
N GLU A 147 -8.47 -8.07 -4.79
CA GLU A 147 -7.86 -7.69 -6.08
C GLU A 147 -6.42 -7.24 -5.89
N LEU A 148 -6.13 -6.59 -4.75
CA LEU A 148 -4.78 -6.24 -4.30
C LEU A 148 -4.53 -6.72 -2.88
N ILE A 149 -3.36 -7.32 -2.66
CA ILE A 149 -2.85 -7.65 -1.34
C ILE A 149 -1.37 -7.23 -1.26
N LEU A 150 -1.07 -6.25 -0.41
CA LEU A 150 0.28 -5.74 -0.22
C LEU A 150 0.75 -6.02 1.20
N SER A 151 1.92 -6.62 1.30
CA SER A 151 2.67 -6.73 2.56
C SER A 151 3.81 -5.73 2.55
N THR A 152 3.99 -5.00 3.66
CA THR A 152 5.10 -4.06 3.83
C THR A 152 6.02 -4.54 4.95
N LYS A 153 7.30 -4.21 4.84
CA LYS A 153 8.29 -4.45 5.89
C LYS A 153 9.23 -3.26 5.98
N ALA A 154 9.74 -3.01 7.17
CA ALA A 154 10.73 -1.99 7.43
C ALA A 154 11.92 -2.54 8.22
N MET A 155 13.12 -2.07 7.91
CA MET A 155 14.35 -2.43 8.62
C MET A 155 15.29 -1.23 8.70
N SER A 156 15.57 -0.76 9.92
CA SER A 156 16.40 0.44 10.14
C SER A 156 17.85 0.12 10.55
N SER A 157 18.13 -1.12 10.97
CA SER A 157 19.46 -1.56 11.44
C SER A 157 19.56 -3.09 11.50
N SER A 158 20.74 -3.60 11.83
CA SER A 158 21.03 -5.04 11.96
C SER A 158 20.66 -5.81 10.69
N PHE A 159 21.10 -5.29 9.55
CA PHE A 159 20.60 -5.72 8.25
C PHE A 159 20.99 -7.16 7.96
N GLY A 160 22.28 -7.48 7.98
CA GLY A 160 22.77 -8.81 7.69
C GLY A 160 22.24 -9.89 8.65
N LYS A 161 22.01 -9.54 9.92
CA LYS A 161 21.52 -10.48 10.95
C LYS A 161 20.06 -10.88 10.75
N ASN A 162 19.22 -9.96 10.28
CA ASN A 162 17.78 -10.16 10.21
C ASN A 162 17.27 -10.49 8.80
N LEU A 163 18.08 -10.25 7.76
CA LEU A 163 17.64 -10.37 6.37
C LEU A 163 17.10 -11.76 6.02
N SER A 164 17.80 -12.83 6.43
CA SER A 164 17.37 -14.21 6.15
C SER A 164 16.00 -14.53 6.77
N ASN A 165 15.78 -14.15 8.03
CA ASN A 165 14.50 -14.39 8.71
C ASN A 165 13.36 -13.62 8.04
N ARG A 166 13.60 -12.36 7.64
CA ARG A 166 12.59 -11.55 6.92
C ARG A 166 12.24 -12.14 5.56
N PHE A 167 13.22 -12.70 4.88
CA PHE A 167 13.00 -13.34 3.59
C PHE A 167 12.19 -14.63 3.71
N GLU A 168 12.47 -15.46 4.72
CA GLU A 168 11.70 -16.67 4.98
C GLU A 168 10.23 -16.35 5.32
N GLU A 169 10.00 -15.32 6.16
CA GLU A 169 8.65 -14.79 6.43
C GLU A 169 7.93 -14.36 5.13
N ALA A 170 8.61 -13.60 4.28
CA ALA A 170 8.04 -13.11 3.02
C ALA A 170 7.76 -14.25 2.03
N TYR A 171 8.62 -15.26 1.96
CA TYR A 171 8.41 -16.43 1.09
C TYR A 171 7.17 -17.23 1.51
N GLY A 172 7.00 -17.46 2.82
CA GLY A 172 5.81 -18.11 3.36
C GLY A 172 4.54 -17.29 3.15
N ASP A 173 4.62 -15.97 3.28
CA ASP A 173 3.51 -15.05 3.03
C ASP A 173 3.05 -15.08 1.57
N ALA A 174 3.99 -15.04 0.62
CA ALA A 174 3.71 -15.14 -0.80
C ALA A 174 2.93 -16.41 -1.13
N GLY A 175 3.45 -17.59 -0.73
CA GLY A 175 2.80 -18.87 -0.99
C GLY A 175 1.42 -19.00 -0.35
N ASN A 176 1.24 -18.46 0.87
CA ASN A 176 -0.06 -18.48 1.56
C ASN A 176 -1.12 -17.62 0.86
N LEU A 177 -0.75 -16.43 0.39
CA LEU A 177 -1.68 -15.49 -0.25
C LEU A 177 -1.93 -15.86 -1.72
N ARG A 178 -0.88 -16.07 -2.51
CA ARG A 178 -0.96 -16.43 -3.94
C ARG A 178 -1.65 -17.77 -4.15
N GLY A 179 -1.38 -18.75 -3.28
CA GLY A 179 -2.00 -20.06 -3.34
C GLY A 179 -3.53 -20.04 -3.15
N ARG A 180 -4.10 -18.96 -2.61
CA ARG A 180 -5.55 -18.77 -2.52
C ARG A 180 -6.09 -17.76 -3.54
N TYR A 181 -5.32 -16.70 -3.83
CA TYR A 181 -5.73 -15.60 -4.71
C TYR A 181 -4.80 -15.50 -5.93
N PRO A 182 -4.90 -16.43 -6.90
CA PRO A 182 -4.01 -16.48 -8.05
C PRO A 182 -4.20 -15.31 -9.03
N LEU A 183 -5.35 -14.62 -8.99
CA LEU A 183 -5.66 -13.46 -9.84
C LEU A 183 -5.42 -12.11 -9.15
N ALA A 184 -5.22 -12.10 -7.82
CA ALA A 184 -4.94 -10.85 -7.12
C ALA A 184 -3.50 -10.39 -7.41
N ALA A 185 -3.31 -9.08 -7.50
CA ALA A 185 -2.00 -8.47 -7.42
C ALA A 185 -1.46 -8.64 -5.99
N VAL A 186 -0.41 -9.44 -5.81
CA VAL A 186 0.19 -9.66 -4.49
C VAL A 186 1.58 -9.04 -4.47
N GLY A 187 1.76 -7.97 -3.68
CA GLY A 187 3.00 -7.20 -3.61
C GLY A 187 3.75 -7.35 -2.30
N PHE A 188 5.07 -7.14 -2.35
CA PHE A 188 5.92 -7.00 -1.18
C PHE A 188 6.78 -5.73 -1.25
N GLY A 189 6.51 -4.77 -0.39
CA GLY A 189 7.30 -3.54 -0.24
C GLY A 189 8.25 -3.64 0.94
N PHE A 190 9.54 -3.43 0.71
CA PHE A 190 10.56 -3.46 1.75
C PHE A 190 11.27 -2.11 1.85
N VAL A 191 11.19 -1.48 3.02
CA VAL A 191 11.83 -0.20 3.30
C VAL A 191 13.05 -0.45 4.19
N GLN A 192 14.22 0.01 3.75
CA GLN A 192 15.45 -0.09 4.55
C GLN A 192 16.06 1.29 4.80
N ARG A 193 16.75 1.46 5.93
CA ARG A 193 17.54 2.67 6.15
C ARG A 193 18.71 2.70 5.16
N GLY A 194 18.94 3.85 4.52
CA GLY A 194 19.97 4.04 3.49
C GLY A 194 21.40 3.77 3.98
N THR A 195 21.63 3.82 5.29
CA THR A 195 22.91 3.42 5.91
C THR A 195 23.37 2.01 5.54
N ILE A 196 22.46 1.10 5.15
CA ILE A 196 22.83 -0.25 4.68
C ILE A 196 23.80 -0.20 3.50
N VAL A 197 23.67 0.78 2.60
CA VAL A 197 24.52 0.89 1.40
C VAL A 197 25.96 1.20 1.79
N ARG A 198 26.15 2.07 2.79
CA ARG A 198 27.47 2.50 3.27
C ARG A 198 28.08 1.52 4.26
N ASP A 199 27.28 1.07 5.23
CA ASP A 199 27.77 0.38 6.43
C ASP A 199 27.76 -1.15 6.27
N GLU A 200 26.83 -1.70 5.47
CA GLU A 200 26.69 -3.14 5.21
C GLU A 200 26.45 -3.44 3.71
N PRO A 201 27.35 -3.04 2.78
CA PRO A 201 27.12 -3.16 1.33
C PRO A 201 26.86 -4.61 0.86
N GLY A 202 27.47 -5.59 1.53
CA GLY A 202 27.20 -7.01 1.26
C GLY A 202 25.78 -7.44 1.67
N ALA A 203 25.21 -6.84 2.72
CA ALA A 203 23.81 -7.05 3.08
C ALA A 203 22.88 -6.39 2.07
N PHE A 204 23.20 -5.19 1.58
CA PHE A 204 22.44 -4.52 0.54
C PHE A 204 22.39 -5.34 -0.77
N ALA A 205 23.53 -5.81 -1.25
CA ALA A 205 23.59 -6.67 -2.45
C ALA A 205 22.75 -7.95 -2.29
N ARG A 206 22.77 -8.56 -1.09
CA ARG A 206 21.90 -9.70 -0.77
C ARG A 206 20.43 -9.32 -0.75
N THR A 207 20.05 -8.18 -0.15
CA THR A 207 18.65 -7.71 -0.18
C THR A 207 18.17 -7.62 -1.63
N VAL A 208 18.92 -6.96 -2.51
CA VAL A 208 18.55 -6.79 -3.93
C VAL A 208 18.32 -8.14 -4.62
N ASP A 209 19.27 -9.08 -4.49
CA ASP A 209 19.16 -10.41 -5.07
C ASP A 209 17.95 -11.20 -4.50
N MET A 210 17.74 -11.12 -3.19
CA MET A 210 16.64 -11.80 -2.50
C MET A 210 15.28 -11.21 -2.89
N MET A 211 15.14 -9.88 -2.95
CA MET A 211 13.90 -9.22 -3.37
C MET A 211 13.46 -9.64 -4.79
N ARG A 212 14.41 -9.89 -5.69
CA ARG A 212 14.12 -10.45 -7.03
C ARG A 212 13.70 -11.92 -6.99
N LYS A 213 14.23 -12.70 -6.05
CA LYS A 213 13.88 -14.11 -5.83
C LYS A 213 12.53 -14.31 -5.15
N LEU A 214 11.99 -13.29 -4.50
CA LEU A 214 10.63 -13.30 -3.94
C LEU A 214 9.53 -13.20 -4.99
N ARG A 215 9.86 -12.79 -6.23
CA ARG A 215 8.88 -12.68 -7.33
C ARG A 215 8.49 -14.05 -7.85
N ASP A 216 7.25 -14.15 -8.32
CA ASP A 216 6.74 -15.33 -9.02
C ASP A 216 7.61 -15.62 -10.25
N ARG A 217 8.01 -16.88 -10.41
CA ARG A 217 8.81 -17.37 -11.55
C ARG A 217 8.01 -18.30 -12.45
N GLY A 218 6.69 -18.27 -12.33
CA GLY A 218 5.75 -19.14 -13.05
C GLY A 218 5.33 -20.38 -12.26
N ASP A 219 5.74 -20.50 -11.00
CA ASP A 219 5.35 -21.60 -10.10
C ASP A 219 4.19 -21.23 -9.16
N GLY A 220 3.73 -19.97 -9.20
CA GLY A 220 2.59 -19.48 -8.44
C GLY A 220 2.85 -19.25 -6.96
N ASN A 221 4.11 -19.35 -6.50
CA ASN A 221 4.46 -19.26 -5.08
C ASN A 221 5.14 -17.94 -4.69
N GLY A 222 5.44 -17.06 -5.65
CA GLY A 222 6.06 -15.76 -5.42
C GLY A 222 5.12 -14.57 -5.57
N TYR A 223 5.56 -13.40 -5.13
CA TYR A 223 4.83 -12.14 -5.31
C TYR A 223 4.75 -11.74 -6.78
N THR A 224 3.67 -11.06 -7.17
CA THR A 224 3.52 -10.45 -8.49
C THR A 224 4.67 -9.47 -8.79
N THR A 225 5.01 -8.64 -7.80
CA THR A 225 6.13 -7.70 -7.88
C THR A 225 6.65 -7.39 -6.47
N THR A 226 7.85 -6.81 -6.39
CA THR A 226 8.51 -6.44 -5.13
C THR A 226 9.14 -5.04 -5.23
N ALA A 227 9.10 -4.25 -4.16
CA ALA A 227 9.69 -2.92 -4.09
C ALA A 227 10.75 -2.83 -3.01
N LEU A 228 11.86 -2.16 -3.29
CA LEU A 228 12.84 -1.72 -2.29
C LEU A 228 12.81 -0.20 -2.23
N VAL A 229 12.62 0.36 -1.04
CA VAL A 229 12.71 1.81 -0.80
C VAL A 229 13.80 2.06 0.22
N LEU A 230 14.74 2.96 -0.10
CA LEU A 230 15.78 3.38 0.83
C LEU A 230 15.47 4.78 1.34
N VAL A 231 15.40 4.91 2.66
CA VAL A 231 15.19 6.20 3.34
C VAL A 231 16.35 6.42 4.29
N ASP A 232 16.90 7.62 4.34
CA ASP A 232 17.95 7.97 5.30
C ASP A 232 17.59 9.24 6.06
N TRP A 233 18.21 9.41 7.22
CA TRP A 233 18.06 10.57 8.09
C TRP A 233 19.29 10.71 8.98
N ASP A 234 19.55 11.93 9.44
CA ASP A 234 20.54 12.24 10.46
C ASP A 234 20.02 11.76 11.83
N ASP A 235 20.88 11.15 12.65
CA ASP A 235 20.48 10.70 13.99
C ASP A 235 20.27 11.88 14.96
N ASP A 236 20.88 13.05 14.69
CA ASP A 236 20.73 14.26 15.52
C ASP A 236 19.46 15.06 15.18
N ASP A 237 18.96 14.97 13.94
CA ASP A 237 17.66 15.50 13.51
C ASP A 237 16.92 14.52 12.58
N PRO A 238 16.38 13.40 13.12
CA PRO A 238 15.79 12.35 12.30
C PRO A 238 14.59 12.81 11.48
N ALA A 239 13.74 13.66 12.07
CA ALA A 239 12.51 14.10 11.44
C ALA A 239 12.74 15.19 10.38
N GLY A 240 13.64 16.14 10.65
CA GLY A 240 13.92 17.24 9.72
C GLY A 240 14.77 16.86 8.51
N THR A 241 15.39 15.67 8.53
CA THR A 241 16.37 15.25 7.51
C THR A 241 16.02 13.96 6.77
N ALA A 242 14.80 13.43 6.99
CA ALA A 242 14.30 12.27 6.29
C ALA A 242 14.28 12.49 4.78
N ARG A 243 14.97 11.62 4.03
CA ARG A 243 15.13 11.72 2.57
C ARG A 243 15.20 10.35 1.92
N LEU A 244 14.85 10.29 0.63
CA LEU A 244 15.03 9.09 -0.18
C LEU A 244 16.49 8.96 -0.63
N VAL A 245 16.92 7.70 -0.80
CA VAL A 245 18.20 7.32 -1.40
C VAL A 245 17.90 6.47 -2.65
N GLU A 246 17.15 7.07 -3.57
CA GLU A 246 16.57 6.40 -4.73
C GLU A 246 17.65 5.93 -5.72
N GLU A 247 18.73 6.69 -5.87
CA GLU A 247 19.78 6.45 -6.86
C GLU A 247 20.54 5.13 -6.64
N GLN A 248 20.43 4.55 -5.44
CA GLN A 248 21.02 3.26 -5.11
C GLN A 248 20.09 2.09 -5.39
N VAL A 249 18.77 2.34 -5.55
CA VAL A 249 17.77 1.30 -5.78
C VAL A 249 17.74 0.92 -7.26
N PRO A 250 17.90 -0.37 -7.62
CA PRO A 250 17.73 -0.81 -9.00
C PRO A 250 16.33 -0.50 -9.54
N GLU A 251 16.24 -0.05 -10.80
CA GLU A 251 14.98 0.33 -11.45
C GLU A 251 13.92 -0.77 -11.37
N ASP A 252 14.33 -2.03 -11.51
CA ASP A 252 13.43 -3.17 -11.45
C ASP A 252 12.85 -3.42 -10.06
N LEU A 253 13.37 -2.80 -8.99
CA LEU A 253 12.86 -2.82 -7.62
C LEU A 253 12.30 -1.46 -7.17
N ALA A 254 12.34 -0.44 -8.02
CA ALA A 254 11.90 0.90 -7.66
C ALA A 254 10.37 0.95 -7.43
N ALA A 255 9.92 1.87 -6.57
CA ALA A 255 8.51 2.02 -6.26
C ALA A 255 7.67 2.37 -7.51
N ALA A 256 8.23 3.11 -8.47
CA ALA A 256 7.59 3.42 -9.75
C ALA A 256 7.22 2.14 -10.52
N GLN A 257 8.18 1.22 -10.71
CA GLN A 257 7.93 -0.06 -11.39
C GLN A 257 6.94 -0.92 -10.61
N PHE A 258 7.08 -0.93 -9.29
CA PHE A 258 6.24 -1.72 -8.41
C PHE A 258 4.77 -1.30 -8.47
N MET A 259 4.49 -0.01 -8.32
CA MET A 259 3.13 0.52 -8.41
C MET A 259 2.52 0.23 -9.77
N ARG A 260 3.29 0.42 -10.85
CA ARG A 260 2.83 0.09 -12.20
C ARG A 260 2.44 -1.38 -12.33
N ALA A 261 3.32 -2.29 -11.94
CA ALA A 261 3.07 -3.72 -12.08
C ALA A 261 1.87 -4.21 -11.24
N LEU A 262 1.65 -3.64 -10.05
CA LEU A 262 0.46 -3.95 -9.25
C LEU A 262 -0.82 -3.51 -9.96
N ILE A 263 -0.83 -2.28 -10.49
CA ILE A 263 -2.00 -1.70 -11.16
C ILE A 263 -2.29 -2.45 -12.47
N GLU A 264 -1.27 -2.72 -13.29
CA GLU A 264 -1.40 -3.53 -14.50
C GLU A 264 -2.04 -4.89 -14.20
N THR A 265 -1.58 -5.58 -13.14
CA THR A 265 -2.14 -6.88 -12.75
C THR A 265 -3.63 -6.79 -12.38
N ILE A 266 -4.06 -5.74 -11.68
CA ILE A 266 -5.47 -5.52 -11.36
C ILE A 266 -6.28 -5.26 -12.64
N LEU A 267 -5.77 -4.40 -13.53
CA LEU A 267 -6.45 -4.02 -14.76
C LEU A 267 -6.54 -5.17 -15.78
N GLU A 268 -5.58 -6.10 -15.76
CA GLU A 268 -5.60 -7.34 -16.56
C GLU A 268 -6.59 -8.37 -16.00
N ALA A 269 -6.77 -8.41 -14.68
CA ALA A 269 -7.67 -9.35 -14.00
C ALA A 269 -9.13 -8.90 -13.96
N THR A 270 -9.43 -7.68 -14.40
CA THR A 270 -10.78 -7.07 -14.36
C THR A 270 -11.24 -6.64 -15.76
N PRO A 271 -12.55 -6.64 -16.05
CA PRO A 271 -13.08 -6.16 -17.32
C PRO A 271 -13.01 -4.62 -17.45
N ILE A 272 -13.26 -4.11 -18.66
CA ILE A 272 -13.04 -2.69 -19.03
C ILE A 272 -13.93 -1.69 -18.26
N ASP A 273 -15.08 -2.16 -17.78
CA ASP A 273 -16.08 -1.42 -16.98
C ASP A 273 -15.79 -1.44 -15.48
N GLU A 274 -14.66 -2.01 -15.08
CA GLU A 274 -14.12 -1.97 -13.72
C GLU A 274 -12.88 -1.10 -13.65
N HIS A 275 -12.75 -0.33 -12.56
CA HIS A 275 -11.65 0.62 -12.33
C HIS A 275 -11.50 1.63 -13.46
N VAL A 276 -12.63 2.10 -14.01
CA VAL A 276 -12.65 2.95 -15.21
C VAL A 276 -11.74 4.16 -15.03
N ARG A 277 -11.81 4.83 -13.86
CA ARG A 277 -10.95 5.97 -13.57
C ARG A 277 -9.46 5.63 -13.58
N VAL A 278 -9.08 4.47 -13.02
CA VAL A 278 -7.69 4.00 -13.00
C VAL A 278 -7.21 3.73 -14.43
N ARG A 279 -8.04 3.09 -15.26
CA ARG A 279 -7.74 2.82 -16.66
C ARG A 279 -7.58 4.11 -17.47
N GLU A 280 -8.46 5.09 -17.29
CA GLU A 280 -8.36 6.37 -17.98
C GLU A 280 -7.06 7.11 -17.66
N LEU A 281 -6.68 7.12 -16.39
CA LEU A 281 -5.41 7.71 -15.94
C LEU A 281 -4.20 6.94 -16.46
N TYR A 282 -4.26 5.60 -16.44
CA TYR A 282 -3.20 4.73 -16.94
C TYR A 282 -3.00 4.88 -18.45
N GLU A 283 -4.08 4.84 -19.22
CA GLU A 283 -4.07 4.83 -20.70
C GLU A 283 -4.07 6.24 -21.32
N ASN A 284 -4.21 7.29 -20.52
CA ASN A 284 -4.34 8.69 -20.95
C ASN A 284 -5.44 8.91 -21.99
N ARG A 285 -6.60 8.29 -21.77
CA ARG A 285 -7.77 8.45 -22.64
C ARG A 285 -9.05 8.31 -21.84
N SER A 286 -10.12 8.92 -22.32
CA SER A 286 -11.46 8.67 -21.77
C SER A 286 -12.04 7.37 -22.30
N LEU A 287 -12.70 6.60 -21.43
CA LEU A 287 -13.35 5.36 -21.80
C LEU A 287 -14.85 5.60 -22.09
N PRO A 288 -15.44 4.98 -23.13
CA PRO A 288 -16.86 5.10 -23.45
C PRO A 288 -17.72 4.12 -22.63
N VAL A 289 -17.35 3.87 -21.37
CA VAL A 289 -18.06 2.99 -20.44
C VAL A 289 -18.16 3.67 -19.09
N GLU A 290 -19.26 3.45 -18.38
CA GLU A 290 -19.40 3.87 -16.99
C GLU A 290 -18.93 2.75 -16.06
N GLU A 291 -18.31 3.13 -14.94
CA GLU A 291 -17.97 2.15 -13.91
C GLU A 291 -19.25 1.56 -13.33
N ALA A 292 -19.31 0.24 -13.21
CA ALA A 292 -20.47 -0.44 -12.66
C ALA A 292 -20.76 0.08 -11.24
N ALA A 293 -21.72 1.00 -11.12
CA ALA A 293 -22.16 1.52 -9.84
C ALA A 293 -22.69 0.35 -9.01
N LEU A 294 -22.45 0.40 -7.69
CA LEU A 294 -23.15 -0.50 -6.77
C LEU A 294 -24.65 -0.38 -7.09
N PRO A 295 -25.36 -1.50 -7.38
CA PRO A 295 -26.80 -1.50 -7.63
C PRO A 295 -27.52 -1.18 -6.33
N LEU A 296 -27.49 0.10 -5.95
CA LEU A 296 -28.24 0.70 -4.88
C LEU A 296 -29.14 1.71 -5.55
N GLU A 297 -30.06 1.19 -6.37
CA GLU A 297 -31.15 2.01 -6.89
C GLU A 297 -31.92 2.59 -5.69
N PRO A 298 -32.24 3.89 -5.72
CA PRO A 298 -33.12 4.47 -4.74
C PRO A 298 -34.53 3.89 -4.94
N ASN A 299 -35.09 3.27 -3.90
CA ASN A 299 -36.54 3.15 -3.74
C ASN A 299 -37.14 4.51 -3.40
#